data_AF-A0A9X3IHA2-F1
#
_entry.id   AF-A0A9X3IHA2-F1
#
_cell.length_a   1.000
_cell.length_b   1.000
_cell.length_c   1.000
_cell.angle_alpha   90.00
_cell.angle_beta   90.00
_cell.angle_gamma   90.00
#
_symmetry.space_group_name_H-M   'P 1'
#
loop_
_entity.id
_entity.type
_entity.pdbx_description
1 polymer ?
#
loop_
_entity_poly.entity_id
_entity_poly.type
_entity_poly.pdbx_seq_one_letter_code
_entity_poly.pdbx_strand_id
1 'polypeptide(L)'
;MAILTISGGGYPREELAIESTPTSEFLQYHGFTVFELVYRPPNQDANNALAPFQDGQSAIRIIRSQSNRFNIDPEKIGVLGFSAVGH
;
A
#
# COMPACT_ATOMS: atom_id res chain seq x y z
N MET A 1 -13.15 2.86 -7.44
CA MET A 1 -12.10 1.80 -7.48
C MET A 1 -11.00 2.22 -6.53
N ALA A 2 -10.38 1.27 -5.83
CA ALA A 2 -9.34 1.58 -4.85
C ALA A 2 -7.96 1.10 -5.32
N ILE A 3 -6.91 1.81 -4.94
CA ILE A 3 -5.51 1.43 -5.18
C ILE A 3 -4.77 1.42 -3.85
N LEU A 4 -4.11 0.31 -3.53
CA LEU A 4 -3.12 0.22 -2.47
C LEU A 4 -1.75 0.50 -3.06
N THR A 5 -1.14 1.62 -2.70
CA THR A 5 0.23 1.95 -3.07
C THR A 5 1.19 1.45 -1.98
N ILE A 6 2.30 0.87 -2.40
CA ILE A 6 3.35 0.37 -1.52
C ILE A 6 4.66 1.00 -2.00
N SER A 7 5.21 1.95 -1.25
CA SER A 7 6.52 2.55 -1.56
C SER A 7 7.63 1.52 -1.40
N GLY A 8 8.76 1.71 -2.08
CA GLY A 8 9.94 0.90 -1.85
C GLY A 8 10.57 1.18 -0.47
N GLY A 9 11.64 0.46 -0.15
CA GLY A 9 12.63 0.88 0.86
C GLY A 9 12.37 0.48 2.32
N GLY A 10 11.13 0.32 2.77
CA GLY A 10 10.86 -0.08 4.18
C GLY A 10 11.19 1.01 5.21
N TYR A 11 11.33 2.26 4.79
CA TYR A 11 11.74 3.38 5.63
C TYR A 11 10.55 4.29 6.03
N PRO A 12 10.69 5.14 7.08
CA PRO A 12 9.63 6.01 7.58
C PRO A 12 9.07 6.96 6.51
N ARG A 13 7.96 7.64 6.86
CA ARG A 13 7.09 8.55 6.05
C ARG A 13 7.77 9.45 5.00
N GLU A 14 9.06 9.67 5.10
CA GLU A 14 9.88 10.51 4.21
C GLU A 14 9.96 9.94 2.78
N GLU A 15 10.02 8.62 2.59
CA GLU A 15 9.99 8.01 1.24
C GLU A 15 8.58 8.02 0.62
N LEU A 16 7.53 7.94 1.44
CA LEU A 16 6.15 8.11 0.97
C LEU A 16 5.95 9.49 0.34
N ALA A 17 6.55 10.53 0.92
CA ALA A 17 6.46 11.90 0.40
C ALA A 17 7.11 12.06 -0.98
N ILE A 18 8.09 11.22 -1.32
CA ILE A 18 8.88 11.33 -2.56
C ILE A 18 8.33 10.44 -3.67
N GLU A 19 7.92 9.20 -3.37
CA GLU A 19 7.53 8.22 -4.40
C GLU A 19 6.01 7.98 -4.48
N SER A 20 5.39 7.69 -3.33
CA SER A 20 3.97 7.30 -3.32
C SER A 20 3.06 8.51 -3.42
N THR A 21 3.40 9.64 -2.78
CA THR A 21 2.53 10.82 -2.69
C THR A 21 2.18 11.41 -4.06
N PRO A 22 3.13 11.64 -4.99
CA PRO A 22 2.77 12.16 -6.32
C PRO A 22 1.87 11.20 -7.11
N THR A 23 2.11 9.90 -6.97
CA THR A 23 1.28 8.89 -7.64
C THR A 23 -0.11 8.80 -7.00
N SER A 24 -0.17 8.86 -5.67
CA SER A 24 -1.41 8.90 -4.91
C SER A 24 -2.24 10.14 -5.27
N GLU A 25 -1.62 11.31 -5.43
CA GLU A 25 -2.29 12.54 -5.87
C GLU A 25 -2.81 12.42 -7.30
N PHE A 26 -2.00 11.90 -8.24
CA PHE A 26 -2.43 11.66 -9.62
C PHE A 26 -3.63 10.71 -9.69
N LEU A 27 -3.57 9.59 -8.97
CA LEU A 27 -4.67 8.63 -8.91
C LEU A 27 -5.93 9.23 -8.26
N GLN A 28 -5.78 10.00 -7.19
CA GLN A 28 -6.90 10.72 -6.56
C GLN A 28 -7.54 11.72 -7.53
N TYR A 29 -6.74 12.47 -8.29
CA TYR A 29 -7.22 13.38 -9.32
C TYR A 29 -8.07 12.66 -10.39
N HIS A 30 -7.73 11.40 -10.70
CA HIS A 30 -8.49 10.55 -11.62
C HIS A 30 -9.67 9.80 -10.97
N GLY A 31 -10.02 10.11 -9.72
CA GLY A 31 -11.20 9.57 -9.04
C GLY A 31 -10.98 8.22 -8.35
N PHE A 32 -9.73 7.84 -8.09
CA PHE A 32 -9.40 6.65 -7.29
C PHE A 32 -9.34 6.99 -5.81
N THR A 33 -9.79 6.06 -4.97
CA THR A 33 -9.46 6.06 -3.54
C THR A 33 -8.10 5.41 -3.37
N VAL A 34 -7.12 6.14 -2.82
CA VAL A 34 -5.75 5.63 -2.67
C VAL A 34 -5.44 5.38 -1.20
N PHE A 35 -4.83 4.23 -0.91
CA PHE A 35 -4.33 3.86 0.40
C PHE A 35 -2.82 3.67 0.29
N GLU A 36 -2.06 4.31 1.17
CA GLU A 36 -0.62 4.14 1.21
C GLU A 36 -0.25 3.17 2.34
N LEU A 37 0.48 2.10 2.00
CA LEU A 37 0.91 1.11 2.97
C LEU A 37 2.22 1.53 3.63
N VAL A 38 2.15 1.79 4.93
CA VAL A 38 3.32 1.84 5.82
C VAL A 38 3.51 0.44 6.39
N TYR A 39 4.49 -0.32 5.89
CA TYR A 39 4.77 -1.70 6.29
C TYR A 39 6.02 -1.80 7.17
N ARG A 40 6.14 -2.93 7.87
CA ARG A 40 7.32 -3.24 8.68
C ARG A 40 8.50 -3.60 7.76
N PRO A 41 9.66 -2.92 7.87
CA PRO A 41 10.83 -3.31 7.09
C PRO A 41 11.25 -4.75 7.39
N PRO A 42 11.70 -5.51 6.38
CA PRO A 42 12.33 -6.79 6.64
C PRO A 42 13.59 -6.52 7.47
N ASN A 43 13.69 -7.15 8.64
CA ASN A 43 14.92 -7.11 9.43
C ASN A 43 15.81 -8.31 9.03
N GLN A 44 17.04 -8.37 9.53
CA GLN A 44 17.97 -9.47 9.22
C GLN A 44 17.54 -10.82 9.83
N ASP A 45 16.49 -10.86 10.65
CA ASP A 45 15.96 -12.11 11.18
C ASP A 45 15.10 -12.79 10.11
N ALA A 46 15.43 -14.03 9.76
CA ALA A 46 14.68 -14.83 8.79
C ALA A 46 13.18 -14.96 9.14
N ASN A 47 12.81 -14.76 10.42
CA ASN A 47 11.43 -14.78 10.90
C ASN A 47 10.60 -13.54 10.48
N ASN A 48 11.23 -12.47 9.98
CA ASN A 48 10.56 -11.22 9.62
C ASN A 48 10.62 -10.90 8.11
N ALA A 49 11.26 -11.76 7.31
CA ALA A 49 11.35 -11.56 5.86
C ALA A 49 9.96 -11.50 5.19
N LEU A 50 8.95 -12.16 5.77
CA LEU A 50 7.58 -12.18 5.29
C LEU A 50 6.71 -11.03 5.82
N ALA A 51 7.21 -10.19 6.73
CA ALA A 51 6.40 -9.14 7.33
C ALA A 51 5.83 -8.12 6.32
N PRO A 52 6.59 -7.65 5.32
CA PRO A 52 6.04 -6.77 4.27
C PRO A 52 4.86 -7.42 3.54
N PHE A 53 4.96 -8.71 3.21
CA PHE A 53 3.90 -9.44 2.53
C PHE A 53 2.66 -9.62 3.41
N GLN A 54 2.85 -9.98 4.69
CA GLN A 54 1.76 -10.10 5.66
C GLN A 54 1.06 -8.77 5.92
N ASP A 55 1.80 -7.66 5.93
CA ASP A 55 1.26 -6.31 6.07
C ASP A 55 0.42 -5.93 4.84
N GLY A 56 0.90 -6.23 3.63
CA GLY A 56 0.14 -6.05 2.39
C GLY A 56 -1.17 -6.84 2.38
N GLN A 57 -1.14 -8.11 2.76
CA GLN A 57 -2.35 -8.94 2.89
C GLN A 57 -3.32 -8.39 3.93
N SER A 58 -2.80 -7.92 5.06
CA SER A 58 -3.61 -7.34 6.13
C SER A 58 -4.24 -6.01 5.71
N ALA A 59 -3.51 -5.18 4.97
CA ALA A 59 -4.01 -3.92 4.42
C ALA A 59 -5.19 -4.16 3.48
N ILE A 60 -5.08 -5.10 2.54
CA ILE A 60 -6.19 -5.45 1.63
C ILE A 60 -7.42 -5.90 2.43
N ARG A 61 -7.23 -6.74 3.45
CA ARG A 61 -8.31 -7.21 4.32
C ARG A 61 -9.01 -6.06 5.05
N ILE A 62 -8.25 -5.09 5.57
CA ILE A 62 -8.80 -3.90 6.23
C ILE A 62 -9.55 -3.00 5.23
N ILE A 63 -9.00 -2.79 4.04
CA ILE A 63 -9.65 -1.98 2.99
C ILE A 63 -10.98 -2.61 2.58
N ARG A 64 -11.00 -3.93 2.37
CA ARG A 64 -12.24 -4.67 2.06
C ARG A 64 -13.28 -4.57 3.16
N SER A 65 -12.88 -4.78 4.42
CA SER A 65 -13.81 -4.71 5.56
C SER A 65 -14.37 -3.32 5.80
N GLN A 66 -13.68 -2.28 5.33
CA GLN A 66 -14.10 -0.88 5.42
C GLN A 66 -14.62 -0.32 4.08
N SER A 67 -14.93 -1.17 3.11
CA SER A 67 -15.40 -0.75 1.76
C SER A 67 -16.57 0.23 1.81
N ASN A 68 -17.57 -0.03 2.66
CA ASN A 68 -18.71 0.87 2.88
C ASN A 68 -18.30 2.25 3.41
N ARG A 69 -17.30 2.32 4.29
CA ARG A 69 -16.80 3.57 4.86
C ARG A 69 -16.15 4.45 3.81
N PHE A 70 -15.42 3.83 2.88
CA PHE A 70 -14.67 4.53 1.83
C PHE A 70 -15.44 4.66 0.51
N ASN A 71 -16.67 4.12 0.44
CA ASN A 71 -17.49 4.07 -0.77
C ASN A 71 -16.76 3.43 -1.97
N ILE A 72 -16.11 2.29 -1.73
CA ILE A 72 -15.35 1.53 -2.74
C ILE A 72 -15.95 0.14 -2.95
N ASP A 73 -15.71 -0.42 -4.14
CA ASP A 73 -16.05 -1.80 -4.48
C ASP A 73 -14.95 -2.74 -3.93
N PRO A 74 -15.25 -3.66 -2.98
CA PRO A 74 -14.25 -4.53 -2.36
C PRO A 74 -13.62 -5.55 -3.33
N GLU A 75 -14.24 -5.77 -4.50
CA GLU A 75 -13.72 -6.62 -5.58
C GLU A 75 -12.82 -5.84 -6.56
N LYS A 76 -12.75 -4.51 -6.45
CA LYS A 76 -11.95 -3.63 -7.33
C LYS A 76 -10.88 -2.87 -6.54
N ILE A 77 -9.94 -3.64 -6.00
CA ILE A 77 -8.76 -3.12 -5.29
C ILE A 77 -7.51 -3.52 -6.08
N GLY A 78 -6.84 -2.54 -6.67
CA GLY A 78 -5.54 -2.72 -7.31
C GLY A 78 -4.39 -2.54 -6.31
N VAL A 79 -3.22 -3.11 -6.61
CA VAL A 79 -1.98 -2.90 -5.84
C VAL A 79 -0.92 -2.33 -6.77
N LEU A 80 -0.24 -1.28 -6.34
CA LEU A 80 0.84 -0.63 -7.08
C LEU A 80 2.07 -0.54 -6.18
N GLY A 81 3.12 -1.28 -6.51
CA GLY A 81 4.38 -1.29 -5.76
C GLY A 81 5.49 -0.53 -6.48
N PHE A 82 6.28 0.25 -5.74
CA PHE A 82 7.45 0.96 -6.26
C PHE A 82 8.75 0.31 -5.76
N SER A 83 9.71 0.16 -6.66
CA SER A 83 11.13 -0.23 -6.51
C SER A 83 11.54 -1.49 -5.69
N ALA A 84 10.88 -1.88 -4.59
CA ALA A 84 11.31 -3.00 -3.71
C ALA A 84 10.25 -4.10 -3.50
N VAL A 85 9.05 -3.94 -4.04
CA VAL A 85 7.91 -4.88 -3.86
C VAL A 85 7.91 -6.02 -4.89
N GLY A 86 8.78 -5.95 -5.91
CA GLY A 86 8.82 -6.86 -7.05
C GLY A 86 9.81 -8.03 -6.96
N HIS A 87 10.38 -8.34 -5.79
CA HIS A 87 11.27 -9.49 -5.58
C HIS A 87 10.64 -10.52 -4.66
#